data_AF-A0A7G9YWQ0-F1
#
_entry.id   AF-A0A7G9YWQ0-F1
#
_cell.length_a   1.000
_cell.length_b   1.000
_cell.length_c   1.000
_cell.angle_alpha   90.00
_cell.angle_beta   90.00
_cell.angle_gamma   90.00
#
_symmetry.space_group_name_H-M   'P 1'
#
loop_
_entity.id
_entity.type
_entity.pdbx_description
1 polymer ?
#
loop_
_entity_poly.entity_id
_entity_poly.type
_entity_poly.pdbx_seq_one_letter_code
_entity_poly.pdbx_strand_id
1 'polypeptide(L)'
;MADEADILIKFCEEEWTQGRQSENQRATMTNFSIIIAVAIFGLIVQMDFGTKALPLAIILVLVGTYGALVSIKLYERWQLHMRRARYWRKRIDELHPNAQLLQLRKAAWNDHKAKHHWLVRLHLNWLWVAIHSLIVSFGVVCAIIIIFVHGI
;
A
#
# COMPACT_ATOMS: atom_id res chain seq x y z
N MET A 1 17.60 -8.38 35.43
CA MET A 1 16.23 -8.03 35.03
C MET A 1 16.37 -7.05 33.87
N ALA A 2 15.69 -7.26 32.75
CA ALA A 2 15.78 -6.32 31.62
C ALA A 2 15.29 -4.94 32.09
N ASP A 3 15.98 -3.88 31.66
CA ASP A 3 15.58 -2.51 31.99
C ASP A 3 14.20 -2.21 31.37
N GLU A 4 13.40 -1.32 31.97
CA GLU A 4 12.08 -0.95 31.44
C GLU A 4 12.21 -0.44 29.99
N ALA A 5 13.30 0.28 29.70
CA ALA A 5 13.62 0.74 28.36
C ALA A 5 13.93 -0.38 27.37
N ASP A 6 14.62 -1.45 27.78
CA ASP A 6 14.92 -2.59 26.92
C ASP A 6 13.63 -3.28 26.44
N ILE A 7 12.65 -3.41 27.35
CA ILE A 7 11.33 -3.97 27.03
C ILE A 7 10.60 -3.08 26.02
N LEU A 8 10.62 -1.76 26.21
CA LEU A 8 9.97 -0.81 25.29
C LEU A 8 10.64 -0.74 23.92
N ILE A 9 11.98 -0.85 23.86
CA ILE A 9 12.73 -0.91 22.62
C ILE A 9 12.30 -2.15 21.83
N LYS A 10 12.25 -3.31 22.49
CA LYS A 10 11.79 -4.56 21.86
C LYS A 10 10.38 -4.44 21.27
N PHE A 11 9.41 -3.88 22.02
CA PHE A 11 8.09 -3.62 21.46
C PHE A 11 8.12 -2.62 20.31
N CYS A 12 8.99 -1.61 20.34
CA CYS A 12 9.15 -0.69 19.21
C CYS A 12 9.69 -1.39 17.95
N GLU A 13 10.65 -2.31 18.10
CA GLU A 13 11.19 -3.12 17.01
C GLU A 13 10.17 -4.07 16.41
N GLU A 14 9.36 -4.72 17.25
CA GLU A 14 8.25 -5.57 16.82
C GLU A 14 7.24 -4.78 15.97
N GLU A 15 6.82 -3.61 16.44
CA GLU A 15 5.89 -2.73 15.72
C GLU A 15 6.49 -2.24 14.38
N TRP A 16 7.80 -1.96 14.32
CA TRP A 16 8.47 -1.65 13.04
C TRP A 16 8.51 -2.82 12.08
N THR A 17 8.74 -4.02 12.59
CA THR A 17 8.74 -5.25 11.80
C THR A 17 7.37 -5.52 11.21
N GLN A 18 6.30 -5.39 12.01
CA GLN A 18 4.91 -5.53 11.54
C GLN A 18 4.53 -4.46 10.51
N GLY A 19 4.98 -3.21 10.71
CA GLY A 19 4.84 -2.16 9.71
C GLY A 19 5.50 -2.52 8.38
N ARG A 20 6.77 -2.94 8.41
CA ARG A 20 7.50 -3.37 7.21
C ARG A 20 6.82 -4.54 6.51
N GLN A 21 6.34 -5.51 7.28
CA GLN A 21 5.61 -6.66 6.76
C GLN A 21 4.33 -6.24 6.02
N SER A 22 3.59 -5.28 6.56
CA SER A 22 2.39 -4.75 5.89
C SER A 22 2.71 -4.12 4.53
N GLU A 23 3.82 -3.37 4.43
CA GLU A 23 4.25 -2.78 3.15
C GLU A 23 4.77 -3.83 2.16
N ASN A 24 5.51 -4.84 2.64
CA ASN A 24 5.95 -5.96 1.82
C ASN A 24 4.75 -6.74 1.25
N GLN A 25 3.73 -6.99 2.07
CA GLN A 25 2.50 -7.65 1.62
C GLN A 25 1.76 -6.83 0.54
N ARG A 26 1.79 -5.50 0.62
CA ARG A 26 1.23 -4.63 -0.44
C ARG A 26 1.98 -4.79 -1.75
N ALA A 27 3.31 -4.79 -1.69
CA ALA A 27 4.14 -5.00 -2.88
C ALA A 27 3.88 -6.38 -3.50
N THR A 28 3.85 -7.44 -2.68
CA THR A 28 3.53 -8.80 -3.13
C THR A 28 2.14 -8.90 -3.76
N MET A 29 1.11 -8.36 -3.10
CA MET A 29 -0.26 -8.37 -3.62
C MET A 29 -0.38 -7.59 -4.94
N THR A 30 0.26 -6.43 -5.02
CA THR A 30 0.29 -5.61 -6.24
C THR A 30 0.93 -6.36 -7.40
N ASN A 31 2.06 -7.03 -7.16
CA ASN A 31 2.72 -7.83 -8.18
C ASN A 31 1.81 -8.96 -8.69
N PHE A 32 1.12 -9.67 -7.80
CA PHE A 32 0.14 -10.68 -8.21
C PHE A 32 -1.02 -10.09 -9.00
N SER A 33 -1.58 -8.96 -8.56
CA SER A 33 -2.64 -8.26 -9.31
C SER A 33 -2.18 -7.87 -10.72
N ILE A 34 -0.96 -7.36 -10.88
CA ILE A 34 -0.42 -6.98 -12.19
C ILE A 34 -0.24 -8.20 -13.09
N ILE A 35 0.35 -9.30 -12.58
CA ILE A 35 0.55 -10.52 -13.37
C ILE A 35 -0.79 -11.09 -13.84
N ILE A 36 -1.78 -11.18 -12.93
CA ILE A 36 -3.12 -11.65 -13.26
C ILE A 36 -3.78 -10.70 -14.28
N ALA A 37 -3.63 -9.39 -14.10
CA ALA A 37 -4.20 -8.40 -15.01
C ALA A 37 -3.65 -8.53 -16.43
N VAL A 38 -2.33 -8.66 -16.58
CA VAL A 38 -1.66 -8.85 -17.87
C VAL A 38 -2.09 -10.16 -18.53
N ALA A 39 -2.19 -11.26 -17.76
CA ALA A 39 -2.63 -12.54 -18.29
C ALA A 39 -4.09 -12.48 -18.80
N ILE A 40 -5.00 -11.91 -18.00
CA ILE A 40 -6.40 -11.72 -18.39
C ILE A 40 -6.51 -10.84 -19.62
N PHE A 41 -5.78 -9.72 -19.66
CA PHE A 41 -5.78 -8.82 -20.80
C PHE A 41 -5.30 -9.53 -22.09
N GLY A 42 -4.22 -10.31 -22.00
CA GLY A 42 -3.74 -11.12 -23.12
C GLY A 42 -4.80 -12.09 -23.66
N LEU A 43 -5.56 -12.74 -22.77
CA LEU A 43 -6.68 -13.62 -23.17
C LEU A 43 -7.81 -12.83 -23.84
N ILE A 44 -8.18 -11.65 -23.33
CA ILE A 44 -9.20 -10.80 -23.95
C ILE A 44 -8.80 -10.42 -25.39
N VAL A 45 -7.54 -10.05 -25.60
CA VAL A 45 -7.00 -9.72 -26.92
C VAL A 45 -7.01 -10.95 -27.85
N GLN A 46 -6.64 -12.13 -27.36
CA GLN A 46 -6.72 -13.38 -28.14
C GLN A 46 -8.15 -13.76 -28.54
N MET A 47 -9.15 -13.35 -27.75
CA MET A 47 -10.56 -13.53 -28.03
C MET A 47 -11.15 -12.42 -28.93
N ASP A 48 -10.31 -11.54 -29.47
CA ASP A 48 -10.67 -10.41 -30.34
C ASP A 48 -11.80 -9.54 -29.75
N PHE A 49 -11.76 -9.33 -28.43
CA PHE A 49 -12.82 -8.60 -27.71
C PHE A 49 -14.24 -9.15 -27.94
N GLY A 50 -14.35 -10.46 -28.22
CA GLY A 50 -15.64 -11.13 -28.39
C GLY A 50 -16.50 -11.13 -27.12
N THR A 51 -17.81 -11.30 -27.26
CA THR A 51 -18.79 -11.32 -26.14
C THR A 51 -18.43 -12.31 -25.03
N LYS A 52 -17.79 -13.44 -25.39
CA LYS A 52 -17.31 -14.45 -24.44
C LYS A 52 -16.16 -13.94 -23.54
N ALA A 53 -15.50 -12.84 -23.89
CA ALA A 53 -14.44 -12.22 -23.09
C ALA A 53 -15.00 -11.26 -22.02
N LEU A 54 -16.30 -10.93 -22.06
CA LEU A 54 -16.91 -10.02 -21.08
C LEU A 54 -16.72 -10.48 -19.62
N PRO A 55 -16.88 -11.77 -19.26
CA PRO A 55 -16.58 -12.24 -17.91
C PRO A 55 -15.13 -11.99 -17.49
N LEU A 56 -14.17 -12.09 -18.41
CA LEU A 56 -12.75 -11.82 -18.13
C LEU A 56 -12.53 -10.33 -17.84
N ALA A 57 -13.17 -9.43 -18.57
CA ALA A 57 -13.12 -8.00 -18.30
C ALA A 57 -13.72 -7.66 -16.92
N ILE A 58 -14.82 -8.32 -16.54
CA ILE A 58 -15.42 -8.18 -15.20
C ILE A 58 -14.44 -8.67 -14.12
N ILE A 59 -13.81 -9.83 -14.30
CA ILE A 59 -12.80 -10.34 -13.36
C ILE A 59 -11.64 -9.35 -13.23
N LEU A 60 -11.21 -8.71 -14.32
CA LEU A 60 -10.15 -7.70 -14.30
C LEU A 60 -10.52 -6.51 -13.41
N VAL A 61 -11.76 -6.01 -13.51
CA VAL A 61 -12.32 -4.97 -12.63
C VAL A 61 -12.33 -5.42 -11.17
N LEU A 62 -12.74 -6.66 -10.90
CA LEU A 62 -12.77 -7.21 -9.55
C LEU A 62 -11.37 -7.35 -8.94
N VAL A 63 -10.38 -7.81 -9.72
CA VAL A 63 -8.98 -7.93 -9.29
C VAL A 63 -8.39 -6.57 -8.94
N GLY A 64 -8.62 -5.56 -9.80
CA GLY A 64 -8.19 -4.19 -9.52
C GLY A 64 -8.84 -3.63 -8.25
N THR A 65 -10.16 -3.78 -8.12
CA THR A 65 -10.92 -3.29 -6.96
C THR A 65 -10.45 -3.95 -5.67
N TYR A 66 -10.29 -5.28 -5.68
CA TYR A 66 -9.78 -6.04 -4.55
C TYR A 66 -8.38 -5.59 -4.14
N GLY A 67 -7.46 -5.43 -5.10
CA GLY A 67 -6.12 -4.94 -4.83
C GLY A 67 -6.10 -3.54 -4.19
N ALA A 68 -6.96 -2.63 -4.65
CA ALA A 68 -7.11 -1.30 -4.05
C ALA A 68 -7.57 -1.38 -2.59
N LEU A 69 -8.59 -2.20 -2.31
CA LEU A 69 -9.12 -2.38 -0.95
C LEU A 69 -8.09 -3.02 -0.01
N VAL A 70 -7.38 -4.06 -0.46
CA VAL A 70 -6.31 -4.70 0.32
C VAL A 70 -5.18 -3.72 0.59
N SER A 71 -4.78 -2.92 -0.40
CA SER A 71 -3.76 -1.87 -0.24
C SER A 71 -4.15 -0.85 0.82
N ILE A 72 -5.41 -0.39 0.82
CA ILE A 72 -5.94 0.52 1.85
C ILE A 72 -5.94 -0.17 3.22
N LYS A 73 -6.36 -1.43 3.30
CA LYS A 73 -6.41 -2.17 4.56
C LYS A 73 -5.03 -2.38 5.17
N LEU A 74 -4.04 -2.75 4.35
CA LEU A 74 -2.66 -2.90 4.79
C LEU A 74 -2.04 -1.56 5.19
N TYR A 75 -2.42 -0.46 4.53
CA TYR A 75 -2.02 0.88 4.95
C TYR A 75 -2.58 1.27 6.32
N GLU A 76 -3.84 0.95 6.62
CA GLU A 76 -4.41 1.12 7.96
C GLU A 76 -3.61 0.35 9.02
N ARG A 77 -3.27 -0.92 8.74
CA ARG A 77 -2.43 -1.73 9.64
C ARG A 77 -1.05 -1.13 9.84
N TRP A 78 -0.40 -0.68 8.76
CA TRP A 78 0.87 0.02 8.84
C TRP A 78 0.77 1.27 9.74
N GLN A 79 -0.28 2.08 9.58
CA GLN A 79 -0.50 3.27 10.41
C GLN A 79 -0.68 2.93 11.89
N LEU A 80 -1.42 1.87 12.21
CA LEU A 80 -1.61 1.37 13.57
C LEU A 80 -0.26 1.04 14.22
N HIS A 81 0.55 0.23 13.55
CA HIS A 81 1.85 -0.20 14.05
C HIS A 81 2.82 0.99 14.21
N MET A 82 2.87 1.88 13.22
CA MET A 82 3.68 3.10 13.32
C MET A 82 3.22 4.01 14.45
N ARG A 83 1.91 4.08 14.73
CA ARG A 83 1.37 4.86 15.84
C ARG A 83 1.75 4.26 17.20
N ARG A 84 1.67 2.94 17.37
CA ARG A 84 2.13 2.25 18.58
C ARG A 84 3.63 2.45 18.82
N ALA A 85 4.45 2.24 17.80
CA ALA A 85 5.90 2.49 17.87
C ALA A 85 6.25 3.94 18.25
N ARG A 86 5.40 4.92 17.89
CA ARG A 86 5.57 6.33 18.32
C ARG A 86 5.33 6.50 19.82
N TYR A 87 4.34 5.82 20.39
CA TYR A 87 4.05 5.88 21.82
C TYR A 87 5.15 5.21 22.65
N TRP A 88 5.68 4.06 22.21
CA TRP A 88 6.83 3.41 22.85
C TRP A 88 8.06 4.32 22.87
N ARG A 89 8.40 4.94 21.73
CA ARG A 89 9.50 5.92 21.66
C ARG A 89 9.28 7.14 22.56
N LYS A 90 8.04 7.63 22.70
CA LYS A 90 7.73 8.73 23.62
C LYS A 90 8.02 8.34 25.06
N ARG A 91 7.61 7.14 25.48
CA ARG A 91 7.86 6.63 26.82
C ARG A 91 9.35 6.42 27.09
N ILE A 92 10.12 5.92 26.11
CA ILE A 92 11.58 5.78 26.23
C ILE A 92 12.24 7.15 26.44
N ASP A 93 11.83 8.17 25.68
CA ASP A 93 12.36 9.54 25.81
C ASP A 93 12.04 10.16 27.19
N GLU A 94 10.87 9.84 27.77
CA GLU A 94 10.49 10.23 29.14
C GLU A 94 11.36 9.55 30.21
N LEU A 95 11.70 8.27 30.01
CA LEU A 95 12.57 7.50 30.92
C LEU A 95 14.05 7.91 30.80
N HIS A 96 14.49 8.30 29.60
CA HIS A 96 15.88 8.66 29.30
C HIS A 96 15.94 10.01 28.56
N PRO A 97 15.68 11.14 29.24
CA PRO A 97 15.60 12.46 28.61
C PRO A 97 16.92 12.90 27.96
N ASN A 98 18.05 12.42 28.48
CA ASN A 98 19.38 12.72 27.94
C ASN A 98 19.61 12.10 26.54
N ALA A 99 18.83 11.08 26.15
CA ALA A 99 18.92 10.48 24.82
C ALA A 99 18.31 11.37 23.72
N GLN A 100 17.42 12.31 24.07
CA GLN A 100 16.83 13.31 23.16
C GLN A 100 16.24 12.72 21.87
N LEU A 101 15.69 11.50 21.92
CA LEU A 101 15.24 10.74 20.77
C LEU A 101 14.17 11.49 19.96
N LEU A 102 13.23 12.14 20.64
CA LEU A 102 12.17 12.90 19.97
C LEU A 102 12.71 14.15 19.26
N GLN A 103 13.72 14.80 19.84
CA GLN A 103 14.34 15.99 19.25
C GLN A 103 15.15 15.62 18.01
N LEU A 104 15.99 14.59 18.10
CA LEU A 104 16.76 14.07 16.97
C LEU A 104 15.84 13.66 15.81
N ARG A 105 14.73 12.97 16.11
CA ARG A 105 13.74 12.60 15.09
C ARG A 105 13.07 13.81 14.46
N LYS A 106 12.73 14.83 15.25
CA LYS A 106 12.11 16.08 14.75
C LYS A 106 13.09 16.83 13.84
N ALA A 107 14.37 16.91 14.22
CA ALA A 107 15.41 17.50 13.40
C ALA A 107 15.56 16.77 12.06
N ALA A 108 15.64 15.43 12.08
CA ALA A 108 15.71 14.62 10.86
C ALA A 108 14.46 14.79 9.97
N TRP A 109 13.27 14.85 10.56
CA TRP A 109 12.03 15.11 9.82
C TRP A 109 12.01 16.49 9.16
N ASN A 110 12.49 17.52 9.85
CA ASN A 110 12.57 18.87 9.32
C ASN A 110 13.57 18.97 8.15
N ASP A 111 14.74 18.34 8.27
CA ASP A 111 15.73 18.26 7.19
C ASP A 111 15.16 17.53 5.96
N HIS A 112 14.50 16.38 6.17
CA HIS A 112 13.84 15.64 5.11
C HIS A 112 12.75 16.47 4.41
N LYS A 113 11.90 17.16 5.18
CA LYS A 113 10.84 18.01 4.64
C LYS A 113 11.39 19.21 3.87
N ALA A 114 12.51 19.79 4.31
CA ALA A 114 13.19 20.87 3.61
C ALA A 114 13.71 20.42 2.23
N LYS A 115 14.23 19.19 2.14
CA LYS A 115 14.75 18.61 0.89
C LYS A 115 13.66 18.11 -0.06
N HIS A 116 12.52 17.62 0.45
CA HIS A 116 11.51 16.92 -0.34
C HIS A 116 10.10 17.55 -0.23
N HIS A 117 10.00 18.87 -0.41
CA HIS A 117 8.78 19.64 -0.13
C HIS A 117 7.50 19.20 -0.89
N TRP A 118 7.63 18.57 -2.06
CA TRP A 118 6.51 18.12 -2.89
C TRP A 118 6.16 16.67 -2.59
N LEU A 119 7.17 15.80 -2.51
CA LEU A 119 6.99 14.37 -2.27
C LEU A 119 6.41 14.09 -0.87
N VAL A 120 6.73 14.92 0.13
CA VAL A 120 6.15 14.79 1.49
C VAL A 120 4.64 15.01 1.50
N ARG A 121 4.07 15.70 0.50
CA ARG A 121 2.62 15.89 0.38
C ARG A 121 1.93 14.68 -0.26
N LEU A 122 2.65 13.89 -1.06
CA LEU A 122 2.12 12.72 -1.71
C LEU A 122 2.16 11.53 -0.75
N HIS A 123 1.00 11.15 -0.22
CA HIS A 123 0.92 9.94 0.60
C HIS A 123 1.16 8.72 -0.30
N LEU A 124 2.15 7.90 0.07
CA LEU A 124 2.50 6.65 -0.62
C LEU A 124 1.28 5.74 -0.85
N ASN A 125 0.30 5.77 0.04
CA ASN A 125 -0.95 5.01 -0.13
C ASN A 125 -1.69 5.33 -1.44
N TRP A 126 -1.70 6.60 -1.88
CA TRP A 126 -2.36 6.98 -3.12
C TRP A 126 -1.68 6.39 -4.35
N LEU A 127 -0.36 6.22 -4.32
CA LEU A 127 0.37 5.58 -5.43
C LEU A 127 -0.04 4.11 -5.58
N TRP A 128 -0.17 3.39 -4.47
CA TRP A 128 -0.63 2.00 -4.48
C TRP A 128 -2.07 1.87 -4.98
N VAL A 129 -2.98 2.72 -4.49
CA VAL A 129 -4.37 2.73 -4.95
C VAL A 129 -4.45 3.09 -6.44
N ALA A 130 -3.65 4.05 -6.92
CA ALA A 130 -3.63 4.46 -8.31
C ALA A 130 -3.27 3.30 -9.26
N ILE A 131 -2.30 2.46 -8.91
CA ILE A 131 -1.95 1.26 -9.71
C ILE A 131 -3.16 0.35 -9.89
N HIS A 132 -3.89 0.10 -8.82
CA HIS A 132 -5.08 -0.73 -8.86
C HIS A 132 -6.26 -0.06 -9.58
N SER A 133 -6.40 1.26 -9.44
CA SER A 133 -7.37 2.05 -10.21
C SER A 133 -7.11 1.97 -11.71
N LEU A 134 -5.85 1.92 -12.15
CA LEU A 134 -5.52 1.70 -13.56
C LEU A 134 -6.00 0.33 -14.05
N ILE A 135 -5.81 -0.73 -13.25
CA ILE A 135 -6.31 -2.08 -13.58
C ILE A 135 -7.83 -2.08 -13.70
N VAL A 136 -8.54 -1.42 -12.78
CA VAL A 136 -10.01 -1.26 -12.85
C VAL A 136 -10.40 -0.53 -14.14
N SER A 137 -9.76 0.60 -14.44
CA SER A 137 -10.03 1.37 -15.66
C SER A 137 -9.80 0.53 -16.92
N PHE A 138 -8.74 -0.27 -16.98
CA PHE A 138 -8.51 -1.19 -18.10
C PHE A 138 -9.64 -2.21 -18.25
N GLY A 139 -10.08 -2.83 -17.17
CA GLY A 139 -11.21 -3.76 -17.19
C GLY A 139 -12.51 -3.12 -17.66
N VAL A 140 -12.81 -1.91 -17.20
CA VAL A 140 -13.98 -1.13 -17.62
C VAL A 140 -13.91 -0.80 -19.11
N VAL A 141 -12.76 -0.31 -19.60
CA VAL A 141 -12.57 -0.01 -21.03
C VAL A 141 -12.75 -1.26 -21.88
N CYS A 142 -12.20 -2.41 -21.47
CA CYS A 142 -12.39 -3.67 -22.19
C CYS A 142 -13.87 -4.07 -22.24
N ALA A 143 -14.58 -4.00 -21.10
CA ALA A 143 -16.00 -4.33 -21.05
C ALA A 143 -16.85 -3.41 -21.96
N ILE A 144 -16.56 -2.10 -21.95
CA ILE A 144 -17.21 -1.12 -22.83
C ILE A 144 -16.99 -1.49 -24.30
N ILE A 145 -15.75 -1.77 -24.71
CA ILE A 145 -15.43 -2.15 -26.10
C ILE A 145 -16.22 -3.40 -26.50
N ILE A 146 -16.21 -4.44 -25.65
CA ILE A 146 -16.91 -5.70 -25.94
C ILE A 146 -18.41 -5.47 -26.16
N ILE A 147 -19.05 -4.67 -25.29
CA ILE A 147 -20.47 -4.34 -25.35
C ILE A 147 -20.80 -3.55 -26.63
N PHE A 148 -20.05 -2.48 -26.90
CA PHE A 148 -20.33 -1.61 -28.05
C PHE A 148 -20.06 -2.27 -29.41
N VAL A 149 -19.00 -3.08 -29.51
CA VAL A 149 -18.65 -3.74 -30.77
C VAL A 149 -19.64 -4.87 -31.11
N HIS A 150 -20.16 -5.57 -30.10
CA HIS A 150 -21.00 -6.75 -30.31
C HIS A 150 -22.50 -6.53 -30.07
N GLY A 151 -22.92 -5.31 -29.69
CA GLY A 151 -24.33 -4.94 -29.61
C GLY A 151 -25.12 -5.74 -28.57
N ILE A 152 -24.54 -5.98 -27.39
CA ILE A 152 -25.27 -6.47 -26.20
C ILE A 152 -25.88 -5.29 -25.45
#